data_AF-A0A5B7JBG3-F1
#
_entry.id   AF-A0A5B7JBG3-F1
#
_cell.length_a   1.000
_cell.length_b   1.000
_cell.length_c   1.000
_cell.angle_alpha   90.00
_cell.angle_beta   90.00
_cell.angle_gamma   90.00
#
_symmetry.space_group_name_H-M   'P 1'
#
loop_
_entity.id
_entity.type
_entity.pdbx_description
1 polymer ?
#
loop_
_entity_poly.entity_id
_entity_poly.type
_entity_poly.pdbx_seq_one_letter_code
_entity_poly.pdbx_strand_id
1 'polypeptide(L)'
;MTLDAKDIMSADVAKSIAGVRTLGLTQYKAYVEERLSKRNQSVDATIHRNNILLFTNQKHSEKSVEKQKNSELKSDRSLFSRLYIASQCRDPDLDTFFSHKFNPSHHHSVRMGR
;
A
#
# COMPACT_ATOMS: atom_id res chain seq x y z
N MET A 1 20.41 13.54 0.13
CA MET A 1 20.38 12.15 0.60
C MET A 1 18.99 11.86 1.13
N THR A 2 18.19 11.10 0.40
CA THR A 2 16.87 10.64 0.86
C THR A 2 17.07 9.36 1.67
N LEU A 3 16.70 9.38 2.95
CA LEU A 3 16.60 8.19 3.78
C LEU A 3 15.54 7.27 3.17
N ASP A 4 15.96 6.20 2.48
CA ASP A 4 15.08 5.10 2.07
C ASP A 4 14.69 4.35 3.34
N ALA A 5 13.64 4.80 4.02
CA ALA A 5 13.05 4.13 5.17
C ALA A 5 12.30 2.87 4.70
N LYS A 6 13.04 1.90 4.16
CA LYS A 6 12.50 0.59 3.87
C LYS A 6 12.42 -0.20 5.17
N ASP A 7 11.18 -0.57 5.48
CA ASP A 7 10.79 -1.58 6.45
C ASP A 7 10.73 -1.13 7.92
N ILE A 8 9.91 -0.11 8.20
CA ILE A 8 9.37 0.07 9.54
C ILE A 8 8.24 -0.97 9.71
N MET A 9 8.42 -1.88 10.67
CA MET A 9 7.41 -2.86 11.07
C MET A 9 6.02 -2.20 11.16
N SER A 10 5.04 -2.71 10.42
CA SER A 10 3.65 -2.24 10.55
C SER A 10 3.18 -2.38 12.00
N ALA A 11 2.43 -1.39 12.48
CA ALA A 11 1.89 -1.40 13.84
C ALA A 11 1.05 -2.67 14.14
N ASP A 12 0.43 -3.25 13.11
CA ASP A 12 -0.36 -4.47 13.24
C ASP A 12 0.53 -5.71 13.44
N VAL A 13 1.69 -5.78 12.79
CA VAL A 13 2.68 -6.83 13.03
C VAL A 13 3.28 -6.68 14.42
N ALA A 14 3.58 -5.45 14.85
CA ALA A 14 4.09 -5.18 16.19
C ALA A 14 3.15 -5.70 17.27
N LYS A 15 1.85 -5.37 17.15
CA LYS A 15 0.79 -5.85 18.07
C LYS A 15 0.65 -7.37 17.99
N SER A 16 0.67 -7.93 16.79
CA SER A 16 0.56 -9.38 16.60
C SER A 16 1.71 -10.12 17.29
N ILE A 17 2.95 -9.67 17.10
CA ILE A 17 4.15 -10.27 17.72
C ILE A 17 4.11 -10.14 19.23
N ALA A 18 3.72 -8.97 19.76
CA ALA A 18 3.58 -8.75 21.19
C ALA A 18 2.57 -9.72 21.84
N GLY A 19 1.51 -10.11 21.12
CA GLY A 19 0.49 -11.05 21.57
C GLY A 19 0.82 -12.54 21.41
N VAL A 20 1.90 -12.92 20.72
CA VAL A 20 2.20 -14.34 20.44
C VAL A 20 2.42 -15.15 21.71
N ARG A 21 3.13 -14.57 22.69
CA ARG A 21 3.44 -15.27 23.94
C ARG A 21 2.19 -15.59 24.75
N THR A 22 1.28 -14.63 24.87
CA THR A 22 0.02 -14.82 25.61
C THR A 22 -0.88 -15.82 24.89
N LEU A 23 -0.97 -15.73 23.56
CA LEU A 23 -1.70 -16.69 22.73
C LEU A 23 -1.19 -18.13 22.93
N GLY A 24 0.12 -18.33 22.84
CA GLY A 24 0.73 -19.66 23.00
C GLY A 24 0.51 -20.26 24.39
N LEU A 25 0.61 -19.44 25.45
CA LEU A 25 0.33 -19.89 26.82
C LEU A 25 -1.13 -20.31 27.00
N THR A 26 -2.08 -19.54 26.45
CA THR A 26 -3.50 -19.87 26.52
C THR A 26 -3.81 -21.17 25.78
N GLN A 27 -3.23 -21.36 24.59
CA GLN A 27 -3.41 -22.58 23.80
C GLN A 27 -2.80 -23.81 24.49
N TYR A 28 -1.62 -23.67 25.08
CA TYR A 28 -1.01 -24.75 25.84
C TYR A 28 -1.89 -25.18 27.02
N LYS A 29 -2.40 -24.22 27.80
CA LYS A 29 -3.30 -24.52 28.93
C LYS A 29 -4.56 -25.25 28.46
N ALA A 30 -5.19 -24.78 27.39
CA ALA A 30 -6.36 -25.44 26.80
C ALA A 30 -6.04 -26.86 26.34
N TYR A 31 -4.89 -27.06 25.69
CA TYR A 31 -4.45 -28.39 25.25
C TYR A 31 -4.28 -29.36 26.42
N VAL A 32 -3.58 -28.95 27.49
CA VAL A 32 -3.39 -29.78 28.68
C VAL A 32 -4.73 -30.14 29.31
N GLU A 33 -5.61 -29.16 29.44
CA GLU A 33 -6.93 -29.38 30.04
C GLU A 33 -7.80 -30.33 29.22
N GLU A 34 -7.91 -30.12 27.90
CA GLU A 34 -8.79 -30.91 27.03
C GLU A 34 -8.26 -32.33 26.78
N ARG A 35 -6.95 -32.47 26.56
CA ARG A 35 -6.32 -33.74 26.14
C ARG A 35 -5.82 -34.57 27.31
N LEU A 36 -5.19 -33.94 28.30
CA LEU A 36 -4.52 -34.66 29.40
C LEU A 36 -5.39 -34.78 30.64
N SER A 37 -6.04 -33.69 31.05
CA SER A 37 -6.87 -33.67 32.26
C SER A 37 -8.24 -34.29 32.02
N LYS A 38 -9.02 -33.72 31.07
CA LYS A 38 -10.38 -34.18 30.77
C LYS A 38 -10.41 -35.39 29.83
N ARG A 39 -9.37 -35.58 29.02
CA ARG A 39 -9.27 -36.63 27.98
C ARG A 39 -10.48 -36.66 27.04
N ASN A 40 -11.07 -35.49 26.79
CA ASN A 40 -12.25 -35.36 25.92
C ASN A 40 -11.91 -35.47 24.43
N GLN A 41 -10.62 -35.43 24.11
CA GLN A 41 -10.10 -35.17 22.79
C GLN A 41 -8.77 -35.95 22.66
N SER A 42 -8.56 -36.69 21.56
CA SER A 42 -7.37 -37.56 21.37
C SER A 42 -6.06 -36.77 21.29
N VAL A 43 -4.97 -37.27 21.86
CA VAL A 43 -3.65 -36.60 21.76
C VAL A 43 -3.23 -36.37 20.30
N ASP A 44 -3.64 -37.27 19.39
CA ASP A 44 -3.28 -37.22 17.97
C ASP A 44 -4.18 -36.33 17.11
N ALA A 45 -5.24 -35.73 17.68
CA ALA A 45 -6.11 -34.91 16.84
C ALA A 45 -5.41 -33.63 16.39
N THR A 46 -5.74 -33.19 15.19
CA THR A 46 -5.05 -32.10 14.50
C THR A 46 -5.09 -30.79 15.30
N ILE A 47 -3.91 -30.17 15.46
CA ILE A 47 -3.78 -28.81 16.00
C ILE A 47 -3.74 -27.83 14.83
N HIS A 48 -4.71 -26.92 14.79
CA HIS A 48 -4.77 -25.90 13.74
C HIS A 48 -3.69 -24.84 13.91
N ARG A 49 -3.15 -24.35 12.79
CA ARG A 49 -2.14 -23.29 12.78
C ARG A 49 -2.76 -21.94 13.13
N ASN A 50 -2.01 -21.13 13.88
CA ASN A 50 -2.36 -19.74 14.14
C ASN A 50 -2.07 -18.85 12.94
N ASN A 51 -3.01 -17.98 12.59
CA ASN A 51 -2.80 -16.96 11.56
C ASN A 51 -2.18 -15.70 12.18
N ILE A 52 -0.87 -15.76 12.46
CA ILE A 52 -0.11 -14.65 13.06
C ILE A 52 0.40 -13.76 11.93
N LEU A 53 0.19 -12.45 12.05
CA LEU A 53 0.76 -11.49 11.11
C LEU A 53 2.27 -11.37 11.36
N LEU A 54 3.04 -11.79 10.36
CA LEU A 54 4.49 -11.71 10.34
C LEU A 54 4.94 -10.69 9.27
N PHE A 55 6.21 -10.31 9.31
CA PHE A 55 6.83 -9.41 8.32
C PHE A 55 6.57 -9.86 6.88
N THR A 56 6.60 -11.16 6.61
CA THR A 56 6.40 -11.74 5.28
C THR A 56 4.95 -11.67 4.79
N ASN A 57 3.98 -11.59 5.71
CA ASN A 57 2.55 -11.71 5.42
C ASN A 57 1.80 -10.45 5.81
N GLN A 58 2.51 -9.31 5.84
CA GLN A 58 1.89 -8.01 6.01
C GLN A 58 0.87 -7.81 4.89
N LYS A 59 -0.39 -7.54 5.25
CA LYS A 59 -1.33 -6.98 4.28
C LYS A 59 -0.76 -5.64 3.86
N HIS A 60 -0.11 -5.58 2.71
CA HIS A 60 0.22 -4.31 2.08
C HIS A 60 -1.09 -3.55 1.97
N SER A 61 -1.20 -2.45 2.75
CA SER A 61 -2.34 -1.54 2.68
C SER A 61 -2.58 -1.24 1.20
N GLU A 62 -3.77 -1.59 0.74
CA GLU A 62 -4.20 -1.41 -0.64
C GLU A 62 -4.31 0.08 -0.94
N LYS A 63 -3.18 0.61 -1.39
CA LYS A 63 -2.97 1.65 -2.40
C LYS A 63 -1.46 1.74 -2.50
N SER A 64 -0.84 0.69 -3.06
CA SER A 64 0.55 0.77 -3.45
C SER A 64 0.67 2.03 -4.30
N VAL A 65 1.53 2.94 -3.88
CA VAL A 65 1.87 4.17 -4.60
C VAL A 65 2.15 3.87 -6.08
N GLU A 66 2.58 2.64 -6.40
CA GLU A 66 2.75 2.13 -7.75
C GLU A 66 1.45 1.95 -8.53
N LYS A 67 0.34 1.50 -7.92
CA LYS A 67 -0.96 1.41 -8.59
C LYS A 67 -1.49 2.81 -8.95
N GLN A 68 -1.28 3.79 -8.06
CA GLN A 68 -1.67 5.17 -8.30
C GLN A 68 -0.79 5.85 -9.37
N LYS A 69 0.54 5.66 -9.31
CA LYS A 69 1.46 6.07 -10.37
C LYS A 69 1.10 5.44 -11.72
N ASN A 70 0.73 4.15 -11.74
CA ASN A 70 0.30 3.48 -12.96
C ASN A 70 -1.01 4.04 -13.54
N SER A 71 -1.95 4.48 -12.71
CA SER A 71 -3.17 5.15 -13.20
C SER A 71 -2.88 6.52 -13.78
N GLU A 72 -2.01 7.31 -13.15
CA GLU A 72 -1.59 8.63 -13.63
C GLU A 72 -0.84 8.50 -14.97
N LEU A 73 0.13 7.59 -15.06
CA LEU A 73 0.87 7.32 -16.29
C LEU A 73 -0.01 6.84 -17.45
N LYS A 74 -1.06 6.05 -17.16
CA LYS A 74 -2.04 5.62 -18.17
C LYS A 74 -2.91 6.78 -18.65
N SER A 75 -3.32 7.66 -17.74
CA SER A 75 -4.06 8.88 -18.07
C SER A 75 -3.22 9.78 -18.98
N ASP A 76 -1.97 10.05 -18.59
CA ASP A 76 -1.06 10.91 -19.33
C ASP A 76 -0.75 10.34 -20.72
N ARG A 77 -0.49 9.03 -20.82
CA ARG A 77 -0.28 8.37 -22.11
C ARG A 77 -1.46 8.53 -23.05
N SER A 78 -2.69 8.46 -22.53
CA SER A 78 -3.91 8.66 -23.34
C SER A 78 -4.06 10.10 -23.83
N LEU A 79 -3.56 11.06 -23.07
CA LEU A 79 -3.60 12.48 -23.41
C LEU A 79 -2.55 12.79 -24.49
N PHE A 80 -1.33 12.30 -24.32
CA PHE A 80 -0.25 12.46 -25.29
C PHE A 80 -0.57 11.78 -26.62
N SER A 81 -1.16 10.58 -26.62
CA SER A 81 -1.56 9.90 -27.86
C SER A 81 -2.64 10.67 -28.62
N ARG A 82 -3.63 11.22 -27.91
CA ARG A 82 -4.68 12.07 -28.51
C ARG A 82 -4.11 13.36 -29.07
N LEU A 83 -3.19 14.00 -28.34
CA LEU A 83 -2.52 15.21 -28.80
C LEU A 83 -1.68 14.94 -30.06
N TYR A 84 -0.92 13.83 -30.07
CA TYR A 84 -0.12 13.41 -31.21
C TYR A 84 -0.98 13.13 -32.44
N ILE A 85 -2.09 12.40 -32.30
CA ILE A 85 -3.01 12.16 -33.43
C ILE A 85 -3.62 13.47 -33.94
N ALA A 86 -4.04 14.36 -33.03
CA ALA A 86 -4.59 15.66 -33.39
C ALA A 86 -3.56 16.56 -34.11
N SER A 87 -2.29 16.46 -33.74
CA SER A 87 -1.20 17.20 -34.39
C SER A 87 -0.78 16.63 -35.74
N GLN A 88 -1.21 15.42 -36.11
CA GLN A 88 -0.94 14.87 -37.44
C GLN A 88 -2.00 15.29 -38.48
N CYS A 89 -3.17 15.76 -38.04
CA CYS A 89 -4.29 16.14 -38.92
C CYS A 89 -4.23 17.61 -39.41
N ARG A 90 -3.34 18.42 -38.84
CA ARG A 90 -3.09 19.82 -39.22
C ARG A 90 -1.60 19.99 -39.07
N ASP A 91 -0.85 20.48 -40.05
CA ASP A 91 0.57 20.90 -39.88
C ASP A 91 0.65 21.91 -38.74
N PRO A 92 0.93 21.52 -37.49
CA PRO A 92 0.74 22.43 -36.38
C PRO A 92 2.11 22.90 -35.94
N ASP A 93 2.29 24.21 -35.92
CA ASP A 93 3.35 24.79 -35.13
C ASP A 93 3.04 24.51 -33.64
N LEU A 94 3.58 23.40 -33.15
CA LEU A 94 3.41 22.94 -31.77
C LEU A 94 3.94 23.98 -30.79
N ASP A 95 4.98 24.74 -31.17
CA ASP A 95 5.53 25.81 -30.34
C ASP A 95 4.51 26.93 -30.12
N THR A 96 3.75 27.30 -31.16
CA THR A 96 2.65 28.28 -31.05
C THR A 96 1.49 27.74 -30.21
N PHE A 97 1.14 26.45 -30.33
CA PHE A 97 0.07 25.83 -29.54
C PHE A 97 0.37 25.80 -28.03
N PHE A 98 1.60 25.41 -27.65
CA PHE A 98 2.02 25.42 -26.25
C PHE A 98 2.23 26.83 -25.71
N SER A 99 2.67 27.77 -26.54
CA SER A 99 2.82 29.19 -26.16
C SER A 99 1.48 29.84 -25.76
N HIS A 100 0.36 29.43 -26.38
CA HIS A 100 -0.96 30.00 -26.06
C HIS A 100 -1.60 29.40 -24.79
N LYS A 101 -1.14 28.21 -24.36
CA LYS A 101 -1.69 27.48 -23.21
C LYS A 101 -0.89 27.70 -21.92
N PHE A 102 0.34 28.19 -22.00
CA PHE A 102 1.14 28.57 -20.84
C PHE A 102 0.89 30.04 -20.45
N ASN A 103 -0.28 30.32 -19.88
CA ASN A 103 -0.54 31.61 -19.23
C ASN A 103 -0.37 31.41 -17.71
N PRO A 104 0.70 31.90 -17.08
CA PRO A 104 1.02 31.63 -15.67
C PRO A 104 0.15 32.42 -14.67
N SER A 105 -1.06 32.82 -15.05
CA SER A 105 -1.90 33.76 -14.28
C SER A 105 -2.82 33.11 -13.24
N HIS A 106 -2.81 31.78 -13.08
CA HIS A 106 -3.63 31.09 -12.08
C HIS A 106 -2.82 30.12 -11.22
N HIS A 107 -1.72 30.55 -10.61
CA HIS A 107 -1.32 29.97 -9.33
C HIS A 107 -0.52 30.97 -8.47
N HIS A 108 -1.06 31.22 -7.27
CA HIS A 108 -0.51 32.01 -6.17
C HIS A 108 -0.50 33.55 -6.26
N SER A 109 -1.63 34.15 -5.83
CA SER A 109 -1.56 35.28 -4.91
C SER A 109 -1.75 34.76 -3.48
N VAL A 110 -0.64 34.38 -2.84
CA VAL A 110 -0.55 34.33 -1.37
C VAL A 110 0.78 35.00 -0.99
N ARG A 111 0.63 36.14 -0.31
CA ARG A 111 1.60 36.79 0.60
C ARG A 111 2.71 37.61 -0.05
N MET A 112 2.61 38.94 0.10
CA MET A 112 3.46 39.70 1.01
C MET A 112 2.75 41.02 1.38
N GLY A 113 2.19 41.05 2.59
CA GLY A 113 1.91 42.29 3.30
C GLY A 113 3.21 42.80 3.93
N ARG A 114 3.33 44.13 3.94
CA ARG A 114 4.45 44.91 4.47
C ARG A 114 4.75 44.63 5.94
#